data_AF-A0A2S5CZK6-F1
#
_entry.id   AF-A0A2S5CZK6-F1
#
_cell.length_a   1.000
_cell.length_b   1.000
_cell.length_c   1.000
_cell.angle_alpha   90.00
_cell.angle_beta   90.00
_cell.angle_gamma   90.00
#
_symmetry.space_group_name_H-M   'P 1'
#
loop_
_entity.id
_entity.type
_entity.pdbx_description
1 polymer ?
#
loop_
_entity_poly.entity_id
_entity_poly.type
_entity_poly.pdbx_seq_one_letter_code
_entity_poly.pdbx_strand_id
1 'polypeptide(L)'
;MIDRKDYSDHLIKVKFNLGGLEIESIQNQVIHITQKTHQLVDYEFKNDNNQVVLLLTIPVQAIPEIVRSLAQNNIGIYEVSKFNA
;
A
#
# COMPACT_ATOMS: atom_id res chain seq x y z
N MET A 1 5.12 -3.08 -15.03
CA MET A 1 3.69 -3.22 -15.38
C MET A 1 3.18 -4.45 -14.64
N ILE A 2 2.21 -4.30 -13.74
CA ILE A 2 1.57 -5.47 -13.10
C ILE A 2 0.74 -6.16 -14.20
N ASP A 3 0.99 -7.44 -14.44
CA ASP A 3 0.26 -8.21 -15.43
C ASP A 3 -1.21 -8.32 -14.98
N ARG A 4 -2.15 -7.92 -15.84
CA ARG A 4 -3.58 -7.81 -15.48
C ARG A 4 -4.24 -9.17 -15.22
N LYS A 5 -3.51 -10.28 -15.42
CA LYS A 5 -3.99 -11.66 -15.26
C LYS A 5 -3.21 -12.45 -14.19
N ASP A 6 -2.33 -11.79 -13.44
CA ASP A 6 -1.65 -12.45 -12.32
C ASP A 6 -2.59 -12.50 -11.10
N TYR A 7 -3.32 -13.62 -11.00
CA TYR A 7 -4.23 -13.94 -9.91
C TYR A 7 -3.55 -14.76 -8.81
N SER A 8 -2.22 -14.84 -8.81
CA SER A 8 -1.50 -15.67 -7.85
C SER A 8 -1.58 -15.11 -6.43
N ASP A 9 -1.62 -16.02 -5.46
CA ASP A 9 -1.46 -15.70 -4.03
C ASP A 9 0.01 -15.44 -3.67
N HIS A 10 0.89 -15.26 -4.67
CA HIS A 10 2.28 -14.95 -4.43
C HIS A 10 2.39 -13.55 -3.81
N LEU A 11 3.05 -13.51 -2.65
CA LEU A 11 3.37 -12.27 -1.98
C LEU A 11 4.33 -11.46 -2.84
N ILE A 12 3.95 -10.22 -3.12
CA ILE A 12 4.79 -9.24 -3.78
C ILE A 12 4.97 -8.04 -2.88
N LYS A 13 6.09 -7.33 -3.06
CA LYS A 13 6.30 -6.03 -2.43
C LYS A 13 5.71 -4.95 -3.32
N VAL A 14 4.81 -4.15 -2.77
CA VAL A 14 4.07 -3.11 -3.48
C VAL A 14 4.37 -1.77 -2.84
N LYS A 15 4.66 -0.76 -3.66
CA LYS A 15 4.83 0.62 -3.25
C LYS A 15 3.52 1.39 -3.41
N PHE A 16 3.09 2.01 -2.33
CA PHE A 16 1.97 2.93 -2.25
C PHE A 16 2.51 4.34 -2.00
N ASN A 17 2.26 5.24 -2.96
CA ASN A 17 2.45 6.66 -2.78
C ASN A 17 1.12 7.27 -2.34
N LEU A 18 1.05 7.70 -1.07
CA LEU A 18 -0.17 8.21 -0.44
C LEU A 18 0.07 9.64 0.07
N GLY A 19 -0.99 10.44 0.10
CA GLY A 19 -0.92 11.80 0.65
C GLY A 19 -0.80 11.82 2.17
N GLY A 20 0.06 12.69 2.69
CA GLY A 20 0.17 12.97 4.11
C GLY A 20 1.01 11.95 4.91
N LEU A 21 1.74 11.04 4.25
CA LEU A 21 2.56 10.03 4.92
C LEU A 21 3.75 10.62 5.69
N GLU A 22 4.09 11.89 5.50
CA GLU A 22 5.03 12.62 6.35
C GLU A 22 4.49 12.87 7.77
N ILE A 23 3.18 12.70 7.99
CA ILE A 23 2.51 12.89 9.26
C ILE A 23 2.25 11.53 9.93
N GLU A 24 2.80 11.32 11.13
CA GLU A 24 2.70 10.05 11.87
C GLU A 24 1.26 9.59 12.13
N SER A 25 0.34 10.52 12.41
CA SER A 25 -1.08 10.18 12.62
C SER A 25 -1.73 9.59 11.37
N ILE A 26 -1.34 10.05 10.18
CA ILE A 26 -1.81 9.52 8.90
C ILE A 26 -1.18 8.15 8.65
N GLN A 27 0.12 7.97 8.94
CA GLN A 27 0.76 6.65 8.86
C GLN A 27 0.00 5.62 9.72
N ASN A 28 -0.27 5.94 10.98
CA ASN A 28 -1.01 5.08 11.90
C ASN A 28 -2.43 4.78 11.39
N GLN A 29 -3.13 5.79 10.87
CA GLN A 29 -4.45 5.63 10.28
C GLN A 29 -4.42 4.68 9.07
N VAL A 30 -3.45 4.86 8.16
CA VAL A 30 -3.26 4.02 6.97
C VAL A 30 -3.00 2.57 7.36
N ILE A 31 -2.10 2.32 8.32
CA ILE A 31 -1.81 0.95 8.79
C ILE A 31 -3.06 0.33 9.42
N HIS A 32 -3.77 1.06 10.28
CA HIS A 32 -5.00 0.56 10.90
C HIS A 32 -6.08 0.18 9.88
N ILE A 33 -6.31 1.03 8.87
CA ILE A 33 -7.25 0.75 7.77
C ILE A 33 -6.80 -0.50 7.00
N THR A 34 -5.50 -0.57 6.67
CA THR A 34 -4.95 -1.66 5.87
C THR A 34 -5.03 -2.99 6.62
N GLN A 35 -4.66 -3.03 7.91
CA GLN A 35 -4.74 -4.22 8.77
C GLN A 35 -6.17 -4.72 8.99
N LYS A 36 -7.15 -3.81 9.06
CA LYS A 36 -8.58 -4.19 9.11
C LYS A 36 -9.10 -4.80 7.82
N THR A 37 -8.50 -4.41 6.70
CA THR A 37 -8.91 -4.83 5.36
C THR A 37 -8.26 -6.16 5.00
N HIS A 38 -6.97 -6.30 5.32
CA HIS A 38 -6.20 -7.48 4.97
C HIS A 38 -5.14 -7.75 6.04
N GLN A 39 -4.87 -9.02 6.32
CA GLN A 39 -3.77 -9.38 7.21
C GLN A 39 -2.44 -9.03 6.54
N LEU A 40 -1.77 -8.00 7.06
CA LEU A 40 -0.46 -7.59 6.58
C LEU A 40 0.60 -8.61 6.98
N VAL A 41 1.37 -9.09 6.01
CA VAL A 41 2.54 -9.95 6.28
C VAL A 41 3.70 -9.10 6.77
N ASP A 42 3.96 -7.99 6.09
CA ASP A 42 5.02 -7.03 6.41
C ASP A 42 4.70 -5.66 5.82
N TYR A 43 5.17 -4.61 6.47
CA TYR A 43 5.07 -3.24 5.98
C TYR A 43 6.24 -2.38 6.46
N GLU A 44 6.64 -1.42 5.64
CA GLU A 44 7.62 -0.40 6.03
C GLU A 44 7.26 0.96 5.41
N PHE A 45 7.56 2.03 6.13
CA PHE A 45 7.59 3.38 5.57
C PHE A 45 9.02 3.71 5.16
N LYS A 46 9.21 4.21 3.94
CA LYS A 46 10.52 4.55 3.41
C LYS A 46 10.50 5.91 2.74
N ASN A 47 11.59 6.66 2.86
CA ASN A 47 11.82 7.85 2.04
C ASN A 47 12.32 7.42 0.65
N ASP A 48 11.54 7.71 -0.38
CA ASP A 48 11.86 7.52 -1.80
C ASP A 48 11.75 8.88 -2.50
N ASN A 49 12.86 9.42 -3.00
CA ASN A 49 12.92 10.73 -3.69
C ASN A 49 12.22 11.89 -2.93
N ASN A 50 12.54 12.07 -1.64
CA ASN A 50 11.93 13.06 -0.73
C ASN A 50 10.42 12.88 -0.48
N GLN A 51 9.87 11.70 -0.76
CA GLN A 51 8.49 11.35 -0.42
C GLN A 51 8.48 10.13 0.49
N VAL A 52 7.66 10.17 1.54
CA VAL A 52 7.41 8.97 2.34
C VAL A 52 6.46 8.08 1.56
N VAL A 53 6.89 6.85 1.28
CA VAL A 53 6.08 5.82 0.64
C VAL A 53 5.82 4.68 1.62
N LEU A 54 4.69 4.00 1.44
CA LEU A 54 4.38 2.77 2.15
C LEU A 54 4.73 1.58 1.26
N LEU A 55 5.54 0.67 1.78
CA LEU A 55 5.84 -0.60 1.14
C LEU A 55 5.08 -1.70 1.87
N LEU A 56 4.27 -2.47 1.15
CA LEU A 56 3.48 -3.59 1.69
C LEU A 56 3.90 -4.89 1.02
N THR A 57 4.05 -5.96 1.82
CA THR A 57 4.20 -7.33 1.31
C THR A 57 2.83 -8.01 1.38
N ILE A 58 2.18 -8.13 0.23
CA ILE A 58 0.78 -8.59 0.10
C ILE A 58 0.58 -9.39 -1.19
N PRO A 59 -0.46 -10.24 -1.28
CA PRO A 59 -0.83 -10.85 -2.55
C PRO A 59 -1.38 -9.77 -3.51
N VAL A 60 -1.19 -9.97 -4.82
CA VAL A 60 -1.66 -9.03 -5.87
C VAL A 60 -3.16 -8.75 -5.73
N GLN A 61 -3.93 -9.79 -5.38
CA GLN A 61 -5.38 -9.75 -5.22
C GLN A 61 -5.85 -8.82 -4.08
N ALA A 62 -5.01 -8.54 -3.08
CA ALA A 62 -5.34 -7.64 -1.97
C ALA A 62 -5.26 -6.15 -2.34
N ILE A 63 -4.52 -5.82 -3.40
CA ILE A 63 -4.29 -4.42 -3.80
C ILE A 63 -5.60 -3.66 -4.04
N PRO A 64 -6.57 -4.18 -4.85
CA PRO A 64 -7.81 -3.45 -5.11
C PRO A 64 -8.66 -3.22 -3.85
N GLU A 65 -8.64 -4.16 -2.90
CA GLU A 65 -9.40 -4.05 -1.66
C GLU A 65 -8.79 -2.99 -0.74
N ILE A 66 -7.45 -3.00 -0.59
CA ILE A 66 -6.71 -1.99 0.19
C ILE A 66 -6.91 -0.59 -0.42
N VAL A 67 -6.77 -0.45 -1.75
CA VAL A 67 -7.01 0.81 -2.46
C VAL A 67 -8.43 1.33 -2.19
N ARG A 68 -9.44 0.46 -2.29
CA ARG A 68 -10.83 0.83 -2.03
C ARG A 68 -11.03 1.29 -0.58
N SER A 69 -10.47 0.55 0.38
CA SER A 69 -10.59 0.85 1.81
C SER A 69 -9.93 2.18 2.17
N LEU A 70 -8.73 2.44 1.65
CA LEU A 70 -8.04 3.72 1.82
C LEU A 70 -8.84 4.89 1.22
N ALA A 71 -9.36 4.73 0.01
CA ALA A 71 -10.17 5.76 -0.65
C ALA A 71 -11.48 6.06 0.11
N GLN A 72 -12.15 5.03 0.65
CA GLN A 72 -13.36 5.20 1.48
C GLN A 72 -13.09 5.94 2.80
N ASN A 73 -11.85 5.93 3.27
CA ASN A 73 -11.40 6.66 4.46
C ASN A 73 -10.72 7.99 4.11
N ASN A 74 -10.95 8.53 2.91
CA ASN A 74 -10.40 9.80 2.42
C ASN A 74 -8.86 9.87 2.37
N ILE A 75 -8.18 8.74 2.23
CA ILE A 75 -6.73 8.71 1.98
C ILE A 75 -6.50 8.85 0.48
N GLY A 76 -5.82 9.94 0.09
CA GLY A 76 -5.41 10.17 -1.29
C GLY A 76 -4.33 9.19 -1.73
N ILE A 77 -4.56 8.50 -2.85
CA ILE A 77 -3.62 7.54 -3.45
C ILE A 77 -3.13 8.14 -4.77
N TYR A 78 -1.83 8.41 -4.87
CA TYR A 78 -1.23 8.98 -6.08
C TYR A 78 -0.74 7.89 -7.04
N GLU A 79 -0.08 6.86 -6.50
CA GLU A 79 0.50 5.79 -7.29
C GLU A 79 0.51 4.47 -6.49
N VAL A 80 0.24 3.37 -7.20
CA VAL A 80 0.50 2.01 -6.71
C VAL A 80 1.36 1.30 -7.76
N SER A 81 2.55 0.87 -7.38
CA SER A 81 3.48 0.17 -8.28
C SER A 81 4.16 -1.01 -7.61
N LYS A 82 4.54 -2.03 -8.39
CA LYS A 82 5.33 -3.15 -7.88
C LYS A 82 6.72 -2.63 -7.49
N PHE A 83 7.16 -2.92 -6.27
CA PHE A 83 8.50 -2.60 -5.81
C PHE A 83 9.45 -3.71 -6.27
N ASN A 84 10.28 -3.39 -7.26
CA ASN A 84 11.40 -4.24 -7.65
C ASN A 84 12.64 -3.69 -6.93
N ALA A 85 13.19 -4.47 -6.01
CA ALA A 85 14.44 -4.14 -5.31
C ALA A 85 15.64 -4.15 -6.27
#